data_AF-A0AAU3LLC5-F1
#
_entry.id   AF-A0AAU3LLC5-F1
#
_cell.length_a   1.000
_cell.length_b   1.000
_cell.length_c   1.000
_cell.angle_alpha   90.00
_cell.angle_beta   90.00
_cell.angle_gamma   90.00
#
_symmetry.space_group_name_H-M   'P 1'
#
loop_
_entity.id
_entity.type
_entity.pdbx_description
1 polymer ?
#
loop_
_entity_poly.entity_id
_entity_poly.type
_entity_poly.pdbx_seq_one_letter_code
_entity_poly.pdbx_strand_id
1 'polypeptide(L)'
;MSVDGPPVDRLSARMRAVGASWPPADGVAVFDGMYRRCLTAAQESVGHQRGGRRHGGQQAFTDPRCASTLDVVFAGRYLAAVDAVADGRRPPACWRPLFQYRHHPGVRPVQFALAGLNAHMGHDLALAVVDTCRLLDCGPDDLEGDFDRVGETLVLLEERIREELLPGPGLLEIVDPLTHLIGSWSPERARDAAWSAARILWELRELPVLAGEFTERMDADAGLVGRCLLTPLQQPLATKEHTNGDPARSRTAPDEAVRHRP
;
A
#
# COMPACT_ATOMS: atom_id res chain seq x y z
N MET A 1 4.06 27.23 -20.77
CA MET A 1 3.23 26.05 -21.09
C MET A 1 2.18 25.95 -20.00
N SER A 2 0.89 26.12 -20.33
CA SER A 2 -0.19 25.98 -19.36
C SER A 2 -0.35 24.53 -18.93
N VAL A 3 -0.42 24.29 -17.62
CA VAL A 3 -0.75 22.98 -17.02
C VAL A 3 -2.19 23.05 -16.53
N ASP A 4 -3.11 23.27 -17.47
CA ASP A 4 -4.54 23.48 -17.22
C ASP A 4 -5.34 22.22 -17.58
N GLY A 5 -5.05 21.15 -16.84
CA GLY A 5 -5.93 19.98 -16.74
C GLY A 5 -6.68 19.99 -15.40
N PRO A 6 -7.78 19.21 -15.25
CA PRO A 6 -8.47 19.06 -13.98
C PRO A 6 -7.51 18.59 -12.87
N PRO A 7 -7.81 18.86 -11.58
CA PRO A 7 -6.91 18.55 -10.47
C PRO A 7 -6.40 17.10 -10.46
N VAL A 8 -7.27 16.16 -10.85
CA VAL A 8 -7.01 14.72 -10.94
C VAL A 8 -5.96 14.35 -12.00
N ASP A 9 -5.98 15.01 -13.16
CA ASP A 9 -5.01 14.74 -14.22
C ASP A 9 -3.62 15.22 -13.80
N ARG A 10 -3.56 16.37 -13.11
CA ARG A 10 -2.31 16.91 -12.54
C ARG A 10 -1.77 16.02 -11.42
N LEU A 11 -2.64 15.55 -10.53
CA LEU A 11 -2.32 14.57 -9.51
C LEU A 11 -1.77 13.27 -10.12
N SER A 12 -2.49 12.69 -11.08
CA SER A 12 -2.12 11.45 -11.76
C SER A 12 -0.80 11.57 -12.52
N ALA A 13 -0.58 12.70 -13.21
CA ALA A 13 0.67 13.01 -13.87
C ALA A 13 1.83 13.16 -12.87
N ARG A 14 1.59 13.82 -11.73
CA ARG A 14 2.58 13.98 -10.66
C ARG A 14 2.96 12.65 -10.03
N MET A 15 2.01 11.79 -9.69
CA MET A 15 2.29 10.45 -9.16
C MET A 15 3.11 9.62 -10.17
N ARG A 16 2.76 9.64 -11.46
CA ARG A 16 3.56 8.97 -12.50
C ARG A 16 4.99 9.52 -12.58
N ALA A 17 5.18 10.84 -12.51
CA ALA A 17 6.50 11.46 -12.56
C ALA A 17 7.36 11.11 -11.34
N VAL A 18 6.75 11.07 -10.15
CA VAL A 18 7.37 10.65 -8.89
C VAL A 18 7.78 9.18 -8.96
N GLY A 19 6.84 8.27 -9.30
CA GLY A 19 7.10 6.83 -9.39
C GLY A 19 8.14 6.46 -10.45
N ALA A 20 8.23 7.21 -11.55
CA ALA A 20 9.23 7.01 -12.61
C ALA A 20 10.68 7.31 -12.16
N SER A 21 10.88 7.99 -11.02
CA SER A 21 12.22 8.27 -10.48
C SER A 21 12.84 7.12 -9.69
N TRP A 22 12.09 6.04 -9.43
CA TRP A 22 12.52 4.94 -8.56
C TRP A 22 12.63 3.60 -9.31
N PRO A 23 13.57 2.72 -8.93
CA PRO A 23 13.63 1.35 -9.45
C PRO A 23 12.33 0.57 -9.16
N PRO A 24 11.87 -0.36 -10.04
CA PRO A 24 10.65 -1.13 -9.80
C PRO A 24 10.64 -2.00 -8.52
N ALA A 25 11.81 -2.32 -7.98
CA ALA A 25 11.97 -3.07 -6.72
C ALA A 25 11.99 -2.18 -5.47
N ASP A 26 11.87 -0.85 -5.62
CA ASP A 26 11.75 0.08 -4.50
C ASP A 26 10.36 -0.04 -3.84
N GLY A 27 10.32 -0.22 -2.53
CA GLY A 27 9.06 -0.37 -1.79
C GLY A 27 8.08 0.80 -1.95
N VAL A 28 8.57 2.03 -2.11
CA VAL A 28 7.72 3.19 -2.38
C VAL A 28 7.17 3.15 -3.80
N ALA A 29 7.94 2.65 -4.77
CA ALA A 29 7.49 2.44 -6.15
C ALA A 29 6.46 1.32 -6.27
N VAL A 30 6.60 0.25 -5.47
CA VAL A 30 5.59 -0.81 -5.37
C VAL A 30 4.26 -0.24 -4.87
N PHE A 31 4.29 0.54 -3.78
CA PHE A 31 3.09 1.19 -3.26
C PHE A 31 2.49 2.23 -4.24
N ASP A 32 3.29 3.14 -4.83
CA ASP A 32 2.82 4.11 -5.83
C ASP A 32 2.16 3.42 -7.02
N GLY A 33 2.84 2.42 -7.60
CA GLY A 33 2.35 1.71 -8.77
C GLY A 33 1.04 0.97 -8.50
N MET A 34 0.87 0.44 -7.29
CA MET A 34 -0.35 -0.19 -6.80
C MET A 34 -1.47 0.85 -6.59
N TYR A 35 -1.20 1.92 -5.84
CA TYR A 35 -2.18 2.98 -5.54
C TYR A 35 -2.70 3.66 -6.81
N ARG A 36 -1.82 3.92 -7.80
CA ARG A 36 -2.23 4.42 -9.14
C ARG A 36 -3.16 3.46 -9.89
N ARG A 37 -2.94 2.14 -9.81
CA ARG A 37 -3.84 1.15 -10.44
C ARG A 37 -5.24 1.24 -9.84
N CYS A 38 -5.34 1.32 -8.51
CA CYS A 38 -6.61 1.43 -7.80
C CYS A 38 -7.34 2.74 -8.11
N LEU A 39 -6.63 3.88 -8.13
CA LEU A 39 -7.22 5.16 -8.54
C LEU A 39 -7.81 5.10 -9.95
N THR A 40 -7.11 4.47 -10.91
CA THR A 40 -7.63 4.27 -12.28
C THR A 40 -8.85 3.33 -12.31
N ALA A 41 -8.80 2.19 -11.60
CA ALA A 41 -9.90 1.22 -11.56
C ALA A 41 -11.18 1.80 -10.91
N ALA A 42 -11.04 2.68 -9.91
CA ALA A 42 -12.16 3.39 -9.31
C ALA A 42 -12.82 4.36 -10.29
N GLN A 43 -12.02 5.14 -11.03
CA GLN A 43 -12.51 6.04 -12.10
C GLN A 43 -13.27 5.26 -13.20
N GLU A 44 -12.78 4.08 -13.58
CA GLU A 44 -13.43 3.22 -14.58
C GLU A 44 -14.73 2.59 -14.07
N SER A 45 -14.77 2.11 -12.82
CA SER A 45 -15.92 1.41 -12.23
C SER A 45 -17.16 2.30 -12.12
N VAL A 46 -16.99 3.56 -11.69
CA VAL A 46 -18.07 4.56 -11.62
C VAL A 46 -18.63 4.91 -13.02
N GLY A 47 -17.80 4.81 -14.05
CA GLY A 47 -18.23 4.96 -15.45
C GLY A 47 -19.21 3.87 -15.90
N HIS A 48 -19.04 2.64 -15.42
CA HIS A 48 -19.84 1.48 -15.84
C HIS A 48 -21.17 1.36 -15.09
N GLN A 49 -21.22 1.69 -13.79
CA GLN A 49 -22.46 1.60 -12.99
C GLN A 49 -23.60 2.50 -13.50
N ARG A 50 -23.29 3.60 -14.21
CA ARG A 50 -24.31 4.49 -14.82
C ARG A 50 -25.02 3.90 -16.05
N GLY A 51 -24.62 2.72 -16.52
CA GLY A 51 -25.36 1.98 -17.55
C GLY A 51 -26.73 1.44 -17.10
N GLY A 52 -27.00 1.37 -15.77
CA GLY A 52 -28.21 0.72 -15.28
C GLY A 52 -28.64 1.03 -13.86
N ARG A 53 -29.08 2.27 -13.60
CA ARG A 53 -30.17 2.61 -12.63
C ARG A 53 -30.53 4.10 -12.70
N ARG A 54 -31.74 4.40 -13.20
CA ARG A 54 -32.41 5.70 -12.98
C ARG A 54 -33.52 5.49 -11.94
N HIS A 55 -33.34 6.03 -10.73
CA HIS A 55 -34.43 6.33 -9.80
C HIS A 55 -34.12 7.67 -9.10
N GLY A 56 -35.17 8.46 -8.88
CA GLY A 56 -35.05 9.90 -8.62
C GLY A 56 -34.93 10.28 -7.14
N GLY A 57 -34.62 11.56 -6.93
CA GLY A 57 -34.28 12.17 -5.64
C GLY A 57 -32.96 12.93 -5.80
N GLN A 58 -32.93 14.22 -5.44
CA GLN A 58 -31.87 15.21 -5.76
C GLN A 58 -30.47 14.63 -6.03
N GLN A 59 -30.05 14.60 -7.31
CA GLN A 59 -28.68 14.30 -7.69
C GLN A 59 -27.89 15.61 -7.86
N ALA A 60 -27.02 15.92 -6.90
CA ALA A 60 -25.85 16.74 -7.17
C ALA A 60 -24.96 15.95 -8.15
N PHE A 61 -25.00 16.32 -9.42
CA PHE A 61 -24.28 15.62 -10.49
C PHE A 61 -22.78 15.98 -10.46
N THR A 62 -22.03 15.38 -9.54
CA THR A 62 -20.56 15.36 -9.65
C THR A 62 -20.20 14.54 -10.91
N ASP A 63 -19.43 15.14 -11.83
CA ASP A 63 -18.91 14.45 -13.02
C ASP A 63 -17.91 13.39 -12.56
N PRO A 64 -18.04 12.09 -12.89
CA PRO A 64 -17.10 11.04 -12.50
C PRO A 64 -15.66 11.27 -12.99
N ARG A 65 -15.45 12.15 -13.98
CA ARG A 65 -14.10 12.57 -14.41
C ARG A 65 -13.49 13.63 -13.48
N CYS A 66 -14.30 14.28 -12.66
CA CYS A 66 -13.86 15.01 -11.49
C CYS A 66 -13.88 14.06 -10.28
N ALA A 67 -12.70 13.57 -9.89
CA ALA A 67 -12.54 12.99 -8.57
C ALA A 67 -12.94 14.02 -7.51
N SER A 68 -13.45 13.53 -6.38
CA SER A 68 -13.89 14.41 -5.30
C SER A 68 -12.73 15.25 -4.78
N THR A 69 -13.06 16.35 -4.11
CA THR A 69 -12.05 17.13 -3.36
C THR A 69 -11.32 16.22 -2.35
N LEU A 70 -12.04 15.27 -1.75
CA LEU A 70 -11.48 14.27 -0.84
C LEU A 70 -10.41 13.39 -1.51
N ASP A 71 -10.66 12.85 -2.70
CA ASP A 71 -9.68 12.04 -3.44
C ASP A 71 -8.36 12.81 -3.68
N VAL A 72 -8.49 14.08 -4.07
CA VAL A 72 -7.34 14.95 -4.38
C VAL A 72 -6.56 15.33 -3.11
N VAL A 73 -7.26 15.69 -2.03
CA VAL A 73 -6.65 15.98 -0.73
C VAL A 73 -5.96 14.72 -0.19
N PHE A 74 -6.63 13.57 -0.22
CA PHE A 74 -6.12 12.29 0.27
C PHE A 74 -4.82 11.89 -0.43
N ALA A 75 -4.83 11.79 -1.76
CA ALA A 75 -3.62 11.49 -2.54
C ALA A 75 -2.52 12.55 -2.35
N GLY A 76 -2.91 13.81 -2.15
CA GLY A 76 -2.00 14.91 -1.82
C GLY A 76 -1.20 14.68 -0.54
N ARG A 77 -1.76 14.00 0.46
CA ARG A 77 -1.05 13.68 1.72
C ARG A 77 0.08 12.67 1.53
N TYR A 78 -0.16 11.62 0.73
CA TYR A 78 0.90 10.68 0.34
C TYR A 78 2.05 11.42 -0.38
N LEU A 79 1.71 12.29 -1.33
CA LEU A 79 2.73 13.07 -2.06
C LEU A 79 3.48 14.04 -1.13
N ALA A 80 2.82 14.66 -0.15
CA ALA A 80 3.48 15.49 0.85
C ALA A 80 4.47 14.70 1.73
N ALA A 81 4.19 13.43 2.02
CA ALA A 81 5.14 12.54 2.70
C ALA A 81 6.34 12.18 1.81
N VAL A 82 6.14 12.00 0.50
CA VAL A 82 7.22 11.81 -0.48
C VAL A 82 8.09 13.08 -0.59
N ASP A 83 7.48 14.25 -0.75
CA ASP A 83 8.19 15.54 -0.80
C ASP A 83 9.02 15.77 0.45
N ALA A 84 8.46 15.45 1.63
CA ALA A 84 9.18 15.57 2.90
C ALA A 84 10.48 14.76 2.91
N VAL A 85 10.46 13.52 2.39
CA VAL A 85 11.68 12.70 2.29
C VAL A 85 12.64 13.23 1.24
N ALA A 86 12.14 13.71 0.09
CA ALA A 86 12.96 14.30 -0.97
C ALA A 86 13.70 15.57 -0.50
N ASP A 87 13.05 16.39 0.34
CA ASP A 87 13.62 17.59 0.97
C ASP A 87 14.55 17.28 2.17
N GLY A 88 14.76 16.01 2.52
CA GLY A 88 15.50 15.61 3.72
C GLY A 88 14.78 15.89 5.05
N ARG A 89 13.50 16.24 5.02
CA ARG A 89 12.62 16.42 6.19
C ARG A 89 12.13 15.06 6.69
N ARG A 90 11.58 15.03 7.91
CA ARG A 90 10.95 13.82 8.46
C ARG A 90 9.47 13.75 8.01
N PRO A 91 9.02 12.68 7.34
CA PRO A 91 7.59 12.47 7.08
C PRO A 91 6.85 12.10 8.38
N PRO A 92 5.50 12.00 8.34
CA PRO A 92 4.70 11.43 9.43
C PRO A 92 5.23 10.05 9.87
N ALA A 93 5.11 9.73 11.15
CA ALA A 93 5.59 8.49 11.75
C ALA A 93 4.97 7.23 11.11
N CYS A 94 3.75 7.31 10.58
CA CYS A 94 3.08 6.25 9.85
C CYS A 94 3.81 5.87 8.55
N TRP A 95 4.38 6.85 7.85
CA TRP A 95 5.09 6.68 6.58
C TRP A 95 6.58 6.32 6.73
N ARG A 96 7.22 6.71 7.85
CA ARG A 96 8.66 6.46 8.09
C ARG A 96 9.11 5.01 7.85
N PRO A 97 8.38 3.96 8.28
CA PRO A 97 8.78 2.57 8.07
C PRO A 97 8.94 2.22 6.59
N LEU A 98 7.98 2.61 5.74
CA LEU A 98 8.04 2.33 4.30
C LEU A 98 9.30 2.94 3.68
N PHE A 99 9.59 4.21 3.96
CA PHE A 99 10.78 4.89 3.45
C PHE A 99 12.10 4.31 4.02
N GLN A 100 12.12 3.83 5.26
CA GLN A 100 13.30 3.22 5.89
C GLN A 100 13.61 1.84 5.30
N TYR A 101 12.60 1.02 5.02
CA TYR A 101 12.77 -0.35 4.53
C TYR A 101 12.70 -0.48 3.00
N ARG A 102 12.50 0.61 2.25
CA ARG A 102 12.23 0.63 0.78
C ARG A 102 13.24 -0.11 -0.12
N HIS A 103 14.42 -0.47 0.39
CA HIS A 103 15.45 -1.25 -0.33
C HIS A 103 15.83 -2.55 0.40
N HIS A 104 15.09 -2.98 1.42
CA HIS A 104 15.48 -4.10 2.28
C HIS A 104 15.22 -5.45 1.59
N PRO A 105 16.25 -6.28 1.34
CA PRO A 105 16.12 -7.48 0.48
C PRO A 105 15.28 -8.61 1.08
N GLY A 106 15.06 -8.59 2.39
CA GLY A 106 14.16 -9.52 3.10
C GLY A 106 12.70 -9.07 3.21
N VAL A 107 12.32 -7.93 2.61
CA VAL A 107 10.93 -7.45 2.62
C VAL A 107 10.32 -7.67 1.23
N ARG A 108 9.20 -8.40 1.15
CA ARG A 108 8.53 -8.74 -0.12
C ARG A 108 7.68 -7.56 -0.62
N PRO A 109 7.43 -7.43 -1.95
CA PRO A 109 6.60 -6.35 -2.53
C PRO A 109 5.27 -6.11 -1.81
N VAL A 110 4.55 -7.18 -1.45
CA VAL A 110 3.26 -7.07 -0.76
C VAL A 110 3.35 -6.45 0.65
N GLN A 111 4.48 -6.60 1.34
CA GLN A 111 4.68 -5.96 2.64
C GLN A 111 4.82 -4.44 2.48
N PHE A 112 5.45 -3.97 1.39
CA PHE A 112 5.50 -2.54 1.06
C PHE A 112 4.14 -1.97 0.68
N ALA A 113 3.38 -2.71 -0.14
CA ALA A 113 1.99 -2.41 -0.48
C ALA A 113 1.12 -2.22 0.77
N LEU A 114 1.12 -3.20 1.67
CA LEU A 114 0.39 -3.14 2.94
C LEU A 114 0.90 -2.02 3.85
N ALA A 115 2.21 -1.82 3.98
CA ALA A 115 2.75 -0.78 4.85
C ALA A 115 2.37 0.64 4.40
N GLY A 116 2.38 0.90 3.08
CA GLY A 116 1.88 2.17 2.54
C GLY A 116 0.37 2.32 2.72
N LEU A 117 -0.40 1.26 2.49
CA LEU A 117 -1.84 1.27 2.70
C LEU A 117 -2.23 1.51 4.18
N ASN A 118 -1.45 0.97 5.11
CA ASN A 118 -1.60 1.17 6.56
C ASN A 118 -1.39 2.64 6.92
N ALA A 119 -0.32 3.25 6.40
CA ALA A 119 -0.04 4.66 6.64
C ALA A 119 -1.14 5.57 6.06
N HIS A 120 -1.62 5.23 4.86
CA HIS A 120 -2.62 6.02 4.16
C HIS A 120 -4.01 5.93 4.82
N MET A 121 -4.54 4.72 5.08
CA MET A 121 -5.83 4.58 5.77
C MET A 121 -5.76 5.00 7.24
N GLY A 122 -4.73 4.57 7.97
CA GLY A 122 -4.63 4.71 9.42
C GLY A 122 -4.26 6.11 9.91
N HIS A 123 -3.90 7.03 9.02
CA HIS A 123 -3.54 8.42 9.37
C HIS A 123 -4.03 9.43 8.34
N ASP A 124 -3.70 9.25 7.06
CA ASP A 124 -4.01 10.27 6.05
C ASP A 124 -5.50 10.41 5.77
N LEU A 125 -6.26 9.31 5.71
CA LEU A 125 -7.66 9.35 5.32
C LEU A 125 -8.52 10.19 6.28
N ALA A 126 -8.34 10.00 7.58
CA ALA A 126 -9.08 10.77 8.60
C ALA A 126 -8.79 12.28 8.52
N LEU A 127 -7.52 12.65 8.28
CA LEU A 127 -7.10 14.03 8.12
C LEU A 127 -7.55 14.62 6.78
N ALA A 128 -7.57 13.82 5.72
CA ALA A 128 -8.06 14.23 4.41
C ALA A 128 -9.56 14.59 4.42
N VAL A 129 -10.38 13.83 5.17
CA VAL A 129 -11.79 14.19 5.41
C VAL A 129 -11.89 15.54 6.11
N VAL A 130 -11.19 15.73 7.22
CA VAL A 130 -11.24 16.98 8.01
C VAL A 130 -10.73 18.19 7.20
N ASP A 131 -9.64 18.04 6.45
CA ASP A 131 -9.11 19.10 5.59
C ASP A 131 -10.03 19.39 4.40
N THR A 132 -10.77 18.39 3.89
CA THR A 132 -11.80 18.58 2.85
C THR A 132 -13.03 19.30 3.40
N CYS A 133 -13.51 18.95 4.60
CA CYS A 133 -14.59 19.65 5.28
C CYS A 133 -14.26 21.15 5.47
N ARG A 134 -13.02 21.47 5.88
CA ARG A 134 -12.53 22.86 5.98
C ARG A 134 -12.48 23.58 4.63
N LEU A 135 -12.08 22.89 3.57
CA LEU A 135 -11.95 23.46 2.23
C LEU A 135 -13.31 23.72 1.55
N LEU A 136 -14.34 22.94 1.91
CA LEU A 136 -15.70 23.04 1.36
C LEU A 136 -16.70 23.74 2.29
N ASP A 137 -16.27 24.15 3.49
CA ASP A 137 -17.11 24.75 4.54
C ASP A 137 -18.33 23.88 4.91
N CYS A 138 -18.09 22.57 5.07
CA CYS A 138 -19.13 21.56 5.35
C CYS A 138 -18.77 20.63 6.53
N GLY A 139 -19.71 19.81 6.97
CA GLY A 139 -19.48 18.79 8.00
C GLY A 139 -19.00 17.44 7.41
N PRO A 140 -18.49 16.51 8.24
CA PRO A 140 -18.14 15.15 7.80
C PRO A 140 -19.34 14.42 7.20
N ASP A 141 -20.53 14.58 7.79
CA ASP A 141 -21.75 13.91 7.31
C ASP A 141 -22.12 14.32 5.86
N ASP A 142 -21.71 15.51 5.39
CA ASP A 142 -21.87 15.94 3.99
C ASP A 142 -20.90 15.22 3.01
N LEU A 143 -19.83 14.61 3.52
CA LEU A 143 -18.82 13.89 2.73
C LEU A 143 -19.00 12.36 2.73
N GLU A 144 -20.01 11.81 3.42
CA GLU A 144 -20.20 10.35 3.57
C GLU A 144 -20.20 9.62 2.21
N GLY A 145 -20.89 10.15 1.20
CA GLY A 145 -20.96 9.56 -0.15
C GLY A 145 -19.69 9.72 -1.02
N ASP A 146 -18.78 10.63 -0.67
CA ASP A 146 -17.42 10.69 -1.26
C ASP A 146 -16.48 9.75 -0.51
N PHE A 147 -16.62 9.64 0.81
CA PHE A 147 -15.87 8.72 1.66
C PHE A 147 -16.15 7.25 1.35
N ASP A 148 -17.41 6.87 1.10
CA ASP A 148 -17.78 5.53 0.66
C ASP A 148 -17.10 5.14 -0.66
N ARG A 149 -16.95 6.09 -1.59
CA ARG A 149 -16.26 5.88 -2.89
C ARG A 149 -14.75 5.68 -2.73
N VAL A 150 -14.13 6.36 -1.78
CA VAL A 150 -12.76 6.02 -1.35
C VAL A 150 -12.73 4.59 -0.79
N GLY A 151 -13.75 4.19 -0.02
CA GLY A 151 -13.97 2.81 0.44
C GLY A 151 -13.97 1.77 -0.69
N GLU A 152 -14.74 1.97 -1.76
CA GLU A 152 -14.76 1.08 -2.93
C GLU A 152 -13.37 0.92 -3.56
N THR A 153 -12.60 2.02 -3.63
CA THR A 153 -11.21 2.02 -4.12
C THR A 153 -10.27 1.16 -3.26
N LEU A 154 -10.52 1.12 -1.95
CA LEU A 154 -9.73 0.37 -0.96
C LEU A 154 -10.09 -1.13 -0.94
N VAL A 155 -11.32 -1.50 -1.31
CA VAL A 155 -11.74 -2.90 -1.49
C VAL A 155 -11.07 -3.51 -2.72
N LEU A 156 -11.15 -2.83 -3.88
CA LEU A 156 -10.46 -3.24 -5.12
C LEU A 156 -8.95 -3.43 -4.93
N LEU A 157 -8.37 -2.63 -4.03
CA LEU A 157 -6.97 -2.71 -3.66
C LEU A 157 -6.63 -3.98 -2.87
N GLU A 158 -7.47 -4.38 -1.93
CA GLU A 158 -7.26 -5.59 -1.14
C GLU A 158 -7.45 -6.86 -1.98
N GLU A 159 -8.47 -6.89 -2.84
CA GLU A 159 -8.66 -7.93 -3.84
C GLU A 159 -7.38 -8.10 -4.68
N ARG A 160 -6.81 -6.98 -5.15
CA ARG A 160 -5.60 -7.03 -5.96
C ARG A 160 -4.36 -7.50 -5.19
N ILE A 161 -4.20 -7.10 -3.94
CA ILE A 161 -3.15 -7.58 -3.04
C ILE A 161 -3.27 -9.10 -2.82
N ARG A 162 -4.50 -9.60 -2.70
CA ARG A 162 -4.82 -11.03 -2.54
C ARG A 162 -4.53 -11.84 -3.82
N GLU A 163 -4.86 -11.30 -5.00
CA GLU A 163 -4.52 -11.90 -6.30
C GLU A 163 -3.00 -12.02 -6.51
N GLU A 164 -2.23 -10.96 -6.23
CA GLU A 164 -0.78 -10.94 -6.44
C GLU A 164 -0.01 -11.92 -5.52
N LEU A 165 -0.69 -12.53 -4.52
CA LEU A 165 -0.15 -13.54 -3.61
C LEU A 165 -0.64 -14.98 -3.83
N LEU A 166 -1.71 -15.18 -4.60
CA LEU A 166 -2.29 -16.51 -4.87
C LEU A 166 -2.18 -16.89 -6.36
N PRO A 167 -0.96 -17.09 -6.91
CA PRO A 167 -0.76 -17.52 -8.28
C PRO A 167 -1.09 -19.03 -8.46
N GLY A 168 -2.39 -19.35 -8.43
CA GLY A 168 -2.93 -20.64 -8.84
C GLY A 168 -2.97 -21.75 -7.77
N PRO A 169 -3.66 -22.86 -8.06
CA PRO A 169 -3.89 -23.95 -7.11
C PRO A 169 -2.65 -24.84 -6.99
N GLY A 170 -1.72 -24.50 -6.09
CA GLY A 170 -0.44 -25.24 -5.96
C GLY A 170 0.24 -25.26 -4.59
N LEU A 171 -0.10 -24.38 -3.64
CA LEU A 171 0.45 -24.40 -2.28
C LEU A 171 -0.69 -24.42 -1.25
N LEU A 172 -1.00 -25.62 -0.73
CA LEU A 172 -1.98 -25.85 0.34
C LEU A 172 -1.37 -26.48 1.60
N GLU A 173 -0.04 -26.56 1.69
CA GLU A 173 0.67 -26.95 2.91
C GLU A 173 1.69 -25.85 3.27
N ILE A 174 1.69 -25.45 4.55
CA ILE A 174 2.24 -24.19 5.09
C ILE A 174 1.38 -22.96 4.70
N VAL A 175 0.67 -22.41 5.68
CA VAL A 175 0.08 -21.07 5.56
C VAL A 175 1.21 -20.04 5.69
N ASP A 176 1.63 -19.44 4.58
CA ASP A 176 2.70 -18.42 4.59
C ASP A 176 2.30 -17.28 5.55
N PRO A 177 3.23 -16.74 6.36
CA PRO A 177 2.91 -15.67 7.32
C PRO A 177 2.22 -14.46 6.70
N LEU A 178 2.41 -14.18 5.40
CA LEU A 178 1.71 -13.11 4.70
C LEU A 178 0.23 -13.41 4.45
N THR A 179 -0.13 -14.67 4.18
CA THR A 179 -1.52 -15.11 4.03
C THR A 179 -2.28 -14.92 5.35
N HIS A 180 -1.65 -15.21 6.49
CA HIS A 180 -2.21 -14.89 7.81
C HIS A 180 -2.28 -13.38 8.06
N LEU A 181 -1.23 -12.62 7.72
CA LEU A 181 -1.18 -11.18 7.90
C LEU A 181 -2.30 -10.47 7.14
N ILE A 182 -2.55 -10.87 5.89
CA ILE A 182 -3.61 -10.30 5.03
C ILE A 182 -4.98 -10.79 5.44
N GLY A 183 -5.14 -12.07 5.79
CA GLY A 183 -6.40 -12.56 6.36
C GLY A 183 -6.77 -11.91 7.70
N SER A 184 -5.81 -11.27 8.39
CA SER A 184 -6.06 -10.48 9.60
C SER A 184 -6.37 -8.99 9.34
N TRP A 185 -6.16 -8.53 8.10
CA TRP A 185 -6.45 -7.18 7.65
C TRP A 185 -7.87 -7.11 7.07
N SER A 186 -8.61 -6.04 7.36
CA SER A 186 -9.87 -5.73 6.71
C SER A 186 -9.87 -4.24 6.31
N PRO A 187 -9.97 -3.90 5.02
CA PRO A 187 -10.10 -2.52 4.55
C PRO A 187 -11.35 -1.86 5.09
N GLU A 188 -12.45 -2.60 5.23
CA GLU A 188 -13.72 -2.10 5.78
C GLU A 188 -13.51 -1.62 7.21
N ARG A 189 -12.87 -2.43 8.06
CA ARG A 189 -12.56 -2.05 9.45
C ARG A 189 -11.58 -0.89 9.54
N ALA A 190 -10.60 -0.82 8.64
CA ALA A 190 -9.65 0.30 8.57
C ALA A 190 -10.36 1.61 8.13
N ARG A 191 -11.28 1.51 7.18
CA ARG A 191 -12.13 2.61 6.70
C ARG A 191 -13.09 3.08 7.79
N ASP A 192 -13.81 2.19 8.45
CA ASP A 192 -14.74 2.54 9.53
C ASP A 192 -14.02 3.19 10.73
N ALA A 193 -12.78 2.75 11.01
CA ALA A 193 -11.89 3.40 11.98
C ALA A 193 -11.45 4.80 11.52
N ALA A 194 -11.08 4.98 10.25
CA ALA A 194 -10.74 6.28 9.69
C ALA A 194 -11.92 7.26 9.68
N TRP A 195 -13.15 6.78 9.44
CA TRP A 195 -14.38 7.59 9.55
C TRP A 195 -14.62 8.06 10.99
N SER A 196 -14.53 7.12 11.94
CA SER A 196 -14.67 7.41 13.37
C SER A 196 -13.62 8.43 13.83
N ALA A 197 -12.37 8.28 13.39
CA ALA A 197 -11.29 9.22 13.65
C ALA A 197 -11.53 10.60 13.03
N ALA A 198 -12.03 10.68 11.80
CA ALA A 198 -12.37 11.94 11.14
C ALA A 198 -13.45 12.72 11.91
N ARG A 199 -14.50 12.02 12.37
CA ARG A 199 -15.57 12.64 13.17
C ARG A 199 -15.07 13.10 14.54
N ILE A 200 -14.21 12.32 15.20
CA ILE A 200 -13.55 12.73 16.46
C ILE A 200 -12.69 13.98 16.25
N LEU A 201 -11.84 14.00 15.22
CA LEU A 201 -11.01 15.16 14.88
C LEU A 201 -11.84 16.39 14.51
N TRP A 202 -12.97 16.20 13.84
CA TRP A 202 -13.90 17.28 13.51
C TRP A 202 -14.49 17.89 14.78
N GLU A 203 -14.97 17.10 15.74
CA GLU A 203 -15.48 17.62 17.01
C GLU A 203 -14.37 18.27 17.87
N LEU A 204 -13.14 17.77 17.80
CA LEU A 204 -11.98 18.37 18.46
C LEU A 204 -11.42 19.61 17.73
N ARG A 205 -12.00 20.08 16.62
CA ARG A 205 -11.44 21.18 15.81
C ARG A 205 -11.26 22.50 16.58
N GLU A 206 -12.13 22.79 17.55
CA GLU A 206 -12.04 23.97 18.44
C GLU A 206 -11.09 23.76 19.64
N LEU A 207 -10.52 22.57 19.77
CA LEU A 207 -9.62 22.14 20.85
C LEU A 207 -8.28 21.68 20.26
N PRO A 208 -7.48 22.59 19.66
CA PRO A 208 -6.35 22.24 18.80
C PRO A 208 -5.25 21.41 19.48
N VAL A 209 -5.09 21.54 20.80
CA VAL A 209 -4.16 20.69 21.58
C VAL A 209 -4.60 19.23 21.57
N LEU A 210 -5.88 18.95 21.85
CA LEU A 210 -6.43 17.58 21.87
C LEU A 210 -6.50 16.99 20.46
N ALA A 211 -6.85 17.80 19.46
CA ALA A 211 -6.79 17.38 18.05
C ALA A 211 -5.35 17.01 17.64
N GLY A 212 -4.35 17.77 18.11
CA GLY A 212 -2.93 17.49 17.94
C GLY A 212 -2.52 16.16 18.58
N GLU A 213 -2.77 15.98 19.88
CA GLU A 213 -2.47 14.75 20.61
C GLU A 213 -3.12 13.50 19.99
N PHE A 214 -4.39 13.61 19.56
CA PHE A 214 -5.08 12.51 18.87
C PHE A 214 -4.45 12.22 17.50
N THR A 215 -4.09 13.25 16.74
CA THR A 215 -3.40 13.11 15.44
C THR A 215 -2.04 12.43 15.59
N GLU A 216 -1.24 12.86 16.56
CA GLU A 216 0.07 12.27 16.87
C GLU A 216 -0.06 10.81 17.34
N ARG A 217 -1.10 10.50 18.11
CA ARG A 217 -1.38 9.12 18.55
C ARG A 217 -1.69 8.20 17.37
N MET A 218 -2.56 8.63 16.46
CA MET A 218 -2.85 7.87 15.23
C MET A 218 -1.60 7.68 14.36
N ASP A 219 -0.81 8.74 14.17
CA ASP A 219 0.45 8.69 13.42
C ASP A 219 1.44 7.65 14.02
N ALA A 220 1.58 7.65 15.35
CA ALA A 220 2.45 6.74 16.07
C ALA A 220 1.97 5.28 16.05
N ASP A 221 0.65 5.05 16.21
CA ASP A 221 0.05 3.71 16.19
C ASP A 221 0.08 3.10 14.79
N ALA A 222 -0.31 3.85 13.75
CA ALA A 222 -0.12 3.43 12.36
C ALA A 222 1.37 3.17 12.06
N GLY A 223 2.28 4.02 12.54
CA GLY A 223 3.73 3.81 12.41
C GLY A 223 4.24 2.55 13.11
N LEU A 224 3.63 2.12 14.23
CA LEU A 224 3.95 0.87 14.89
C LEU A 224 3.54 -0.33 14.03
N VAL A 225 2.30 -0.35 13.54
CA VAL A 225 1.80 -1.41 12.64
C VAL A 225 2.66 -1.47 11.38
N GLY A 226 3.02 -0.32 10.79
CA GLY A 226 3.93 -0.23 9.65
C GLY A 226 5.28 -0.92 9.85
N ARG A 227 5.88 -0.84 11.06
CA ARG A 227 7.12 -1.57 11.38
C ARG A 227 6.90 -3.08 11.47
N CYS A 228 5.78 -3.51 12.04
CA CYS A 228 5.42 -4.93 12.13
C CYS A 228 5.19 -5.55 10.74
N LEU A 229 4.47 -4.86 9.85
CA LEU A 229 4.21 -5.28 8.47
C LEU A 229 5.50 -5.49 7.66
N LEU A 230 6.51 -4.65 7.92
CA LEU A 230 7.82 -4.67 7.24
C LEU A 230 8.86 -5.56 7.93
N THR A 231 8.44 -6.44 8.84
CA THR A 231 9.32 -7.46 9.43
C THR A 231 9.94 -8.32 8.32
N PRO A 232 11.28 -8.36 8.17
CA PRO A 232 11.89 -9.13 7.09
C PRO A 232 11.61 -10.62 7.23
N LEU A 233 11.08 -11.22 6.18
CA LEU A 233 10.96 -12.66 6.07
C LEU A 233 12.29 -13.22 5.57
N GLN A 234 12.80 -14.28 6.21
CA GLN A 234 14.03 -14.91 5.75
C GLN A 234 13.84 -15.37 4.30
N GLN A 235 14.80 -15.04 3.44
CA GLN A 235 14.93 -15.75 2.18
C GLN A 235 15.13 -17.23 2.52
N PRO A 236 14.50 -18.18 1.80
CA PRO A 236 14.89 -19.57 1.87
C PRO A 236 16.41 -19.60 1.68
N LEU A 237 17.12 -20.28 2.59
CA LEU A 237 18.55 -20.49 2.44
C LEU A 237 18.75 -21.00 1.02
N ALA A 238 19.44 -20.23 0.17
CA ALA A 238 19.85 -20.72 -1.12
C ALA A 238 20.62 -22.00 -0.83
N THR A 239 20.03 -23.14 -1.16
CA THR A 239 20.64 -24.44 -0.96
C THR A 239 21.97 -24.34 -1.65
N LYS A 240 23.05 -24.26 -0.87
CA LYS A 240 24.38 -24.44 -1.42
C LYS A 240 24.32 -25.83 -1.99
N GLU A 241 24.20 -25.92 -3.32
CA GLU A 241 24.49 -27.15 -4.02
C GLU A 241 25.90 -27.51 -3.56
N HIS A 242 25.97 -28.45 -2.64
CA HIS A 242 27.18 -29.21 -2.47
C HIS A 242 27.35 -29.89 -3.82
N THR A 243 28.17 -29.26 -4.67
CA THR A 243 28.88 -29.91 -5.76
C THR A 243 29.72 -30.99 -5.12
N ASN A 244 29.05 -32.09 -4.79
CA ASN A 244 29.62 -33.29 -4.25
C ASN A 244 30.33 -33.93 -5.44
N GLY A 245 31.57 -33.49 -5.65
CA GLY A 245 32.42 -34.01 -6.71
C GLY A 245 32.59 -35.50 -6.49
N ASP A 246 31.88 -36.29 -7.29
CA ASP A 246 31.84 -37.75 -7.20
C ASP A 246 33.25 -38.33 -7.46
N PRO A 247 33.90 -38.95 -6.45
CA PRO A 247 35.20 -39.57 -6.60
C PRO A 247 35.05 -41.08 -6.79
N ALA A 248 34.16 -41.52 -7.69
CA ALA A 248 33.91 -42.94 -7.95
C ALA A 248 34.11 -43.33 -9.43
N ARG A 249 35.35 -43.73 -9.79
CA ARG A 249 35.70 -45.02 -10.44
C ARG A 249 37.10 -45.02 -11.08
N SER A 250 38.14 -45.16 -10.27
CA SER A 250 39.39 -45.84 -10.71
C SER A 250 39.67 -47.06 -9.83
N ARG A 251 39.03 -48.17 -10.21
CA ARG A 251 39.34 -49.58 -9.94
C ARG A 251 40.22 -49.95 -8.74
N THR A 252 39.61 -50.75 -7.87
CA THR A 252 40.23 -51.70 -6.93
C THR A 252 41.29 -52.61 -7.55
N ALA A 253 42.43 -52.75 -6.85
CA ALA A 253 43.28 -53.96 -6.80
C ALA A 253 42.71 -54.94 -5.74
N PRO A 254 43.24 -56.18 -5.50
CA PRO A 254 44.48 -56.83 -5.99
C PRO A 254 44.16 -58.16 -6.77
N ASP A 255 44.97 -59.24 -6.88
CA ASP A 255 46.26 -59.67 -6.29
C ASP A 255 46.99 -60.75 -7.15
N GLU A 256 48.03 -61.37 -6.57
CA GLU A 256 48.70 -62.66 -6.88
C GLU A 256 49.52 -62.85 -8.18
N ALA A 257 50.83 -62.58 -8.03
CA ALA A 257 51.89 -63.61 -7.95
C ALA A 257 52.51 -64.31 -9.20
N VAL A 258 53.80 -64.63 -9.00
CA VAL A 258 54.69 -65.59 -9.70
C VAL A 258 55.13 -65.29 -11.15
N ARG A 259 56.40 -64.90 -11.29
CA ARG A 259 57.35 -65.57 -12.22
C ARG A 259 58.82 -65.40 -11.79
N HIS A 260 59.49 -66.54 -11.59
CA HIS A 260 60.94 -66.77 -11.70
C HIS A 260 61.51 -66.22 -13.03
N ARG A 261 62.81 -65.99 -13.30
CA ARG A 261 64.15 -66.21 -12.67
C ARG A 261 65.15 -65.32 -13.50
N PRO A 262 66.51 -65.42 -13.44
CA PRO A 262 67.40 -66.29 -12.64
C PRO A 262 68.17 -65.58 -11.51
#